data_AF-A0A2V7YBT0-F1
#
_entry.id   AF-A0A2V7YBT0-F1
#
_cell.length_a   1.000
_cell.length_b   1.000
_cell.length_c   1.000
_cell.angle_alpha   90.00
_cell.angle_beta   90.00
_cell.angle_gamma   90.00
#
_symmetry.space_group_name_H-M   'P 1'
#
loop_
_entity.id
_entity.type
_entity.pdbx_description
1 polymer ?
#
loop_
_entity_poly.entity_id
_entity_poly.type
_entity_poly.pdbx_seq_one_letter_code
_entity_poly.pdbx_strand_id
1 'polypeptide(L)'
;DSPHREELPLIAIARAKELSGHRFRGREVVIIGDSIYDVRCGAPHSATTIAIASGKTSAEALKAENPHHFFASAEDQGLLQAILD
;
A
#
# COMPACT_ATOMS: atom_id res chain seq x y z
N ASP A 1 6.32 -12.40 -10.01
CA ASP A 1 7.19 -11.32 -9.50
C ASP A 1 7.50 -10.40 -10.66
N SER A 2 7.82 -9.13 -10.41
CA SER A 2 8.16 -8.16 -11.46
C SER A 2 9.27 -7.21 -10.98
N PRO A 3 10.23 -6.85 -11.87
CA PRO A 3 11.20 -5.79 -11.57
C PRO A 3 10.56 -4.39 -11.51
N HIS A 4 9.33 -4.23 -12.02
CA HIS A 4 8.58 -2.99 -12.06
C HIS A 4 7.56 -2.98 -10.92
N ARG A 5 7.74 -2.05 -9.96
CA ARG A 5 6.90 -2.03 -8.74
C ARG A 5 5.44 -1.77 -9.06
N GLU A 6 5.16 -0.96 -10.08
CA GLU A 6 3.84 -0.63 -10.59
C GLU A 6 3.05 -1.84 -11.12
N GLU A 7 3.72 -2.94 -11.48
CA GLU A 7 3.06 -4.16 -11.96
C GLU A 7 2.67 -5.11 -10.81
N LEU A 8 3.31 -4.96 -9.65
CA LEU A 8 3.14 -5.87 -8.52
C LEU A 8 1.70 -5.91 -7.96
N PRO A 9 0.92 -4.82 -7.88
CA PRO A 9 -0.45 -4.88 -7.38
C PRO A 9 -1.34 -5.76 -8.24
N LEU A 10 -1.22 -5.68 -9.57
CA LEU A 10 -2.02 -6.51 -10.47
C LEU A 10 -1.68 -8.00 -10.30
N ILE A 11 -0.40 -8.31 -10.12
CA ILE A 11 0.06 -9.68 -9.84
C ILE A 11 -0.48 -10.16 -8.48
N ALA A 12 -0.43 -9.32 -7.44
CA ALA A 12 -0.95 -9.65 -6.12
C ALA A 12 -2.47 -9.87 -6.14
N ILE A 13 -3.23 -9.01 -6.82
CA ILE A 13 -4.68 -9.13 -6.98
C ILE A 13 -5.05 -10.41 -7.74
N ALA A 14 -4.32 -10.74 -8.81
CA ALA A 14 -4.56 -11.97 -9.57
C ALA A 14 -4.36 -13.22 -8.70
N ARG A 15 -3.26 -13.26 -7.93
CA ARG A 15 -2.97 -14.36 -6.99
C ARG A 15 -4.00 -14.45 -5.88
N ALA A 16 -4.40 -13.31 -5.30
CA ALA A 16 -5.43 -13.27 -4.25
C ALA A 16 -6.77 -13.80 -4.78
N LYS A 17 -7.12 -13.50 -6.04
CA LYS A 17 -8.30 -14.05 -6.70
C LYS A 17 -8.22 -15.57 -6.88
N GLU A 18 -7.07 -16.10 -7.30
CA GLU A 18 -6.89 -17.55 -7.45
C GLU A 18 -7.07 -18.29 -6.12
N LEU A 19 -6.59 -17.70 -5.01
CA LEU A 19 -6.67 -18.31 -3.68
C LEU A 19 -8.06 -18.20 -3.03
N SER A 20 -8.77 -17.10 -3.25
CA SER A 20 -10.04 -16.81 -2.55
C SER A 20 -11.29 -17.02 -3.41
N GLY A 21 -11.15 -17.07 -4.74
CA GLY A 21 -12.26 -16.97 -5.68
C GLY A 21 -12.85 -15.56 -5.83
N HIS A 22 -12.41 -14.58 -5.03
CA HIS A 22 -12.91 -13.20 -5.03
C HIS A 22 -11.99 -12.26 -5.81
N ARG A 23 -12.58 -11.37 -6.63
CA ARG A 23 -11.79 -10.36 -7.36
C ARG A 23 -11.81 -9.03 -6.62
N PHE A 24 -10.79 -8.81 -5.79
CA PHE A 24 -10.52 -7.54 -5.10
C PHE A 24 -10.27 -6.38 -6.07
N ARG A 25 -10.80 -5.19 -5.75
CA ARG A 25 -10.61 -3.95 -6.51
C ARG A 25 -10.61 -2.72 -5.61
N GLY A 26 -9.98 -1.64 -6.08
CA GLY A 26 -10.03 -0.33 -5.42
C GLY A 26 -9.64 -0.42 -3.95
N ARG A 27 -10.50 0.07 -3.05
CA ARG A 27 -10.27 0.08 -1.59
C ARG A 27 -10.30 -1.29 -0.92
N GLU A 28 -10.69 -2.35 -1.61
CA GLU A 28 -10.47 -3.72 -1.11
C GLU A 28 -8.99 -4.14 -1.18
N VAL A 29 -8.13 -3.28 -1.74
CA VAL A 29 -6.69 -3.49 -1.86
C VAL A 29 -5.99 -2.40 -1.06
N VAL A 30 -5.16 -2.82 -0.10
CA VAL A 30 -4.34 -1.94 0.73
C VAL A 30 -2.87 -2.20 0.41
N ILE A 31 -2.13 -1.14 0.04
CA ILE A 31 -0.68 -1.18 -0.13
C ILE A 31 -0.03 -0.49 1.06
N ILE A 32 0.84 -1.23 1.75
CA ILE A 32 1.57 -0.77 2.91
C ILE A 32 3.07 -0.83 2.60
N GLY A 33 3.80 0.26 2.82
CA GLY A 33 5.24 0.29 2.56
C GLY A 33 5.97 1.50 3.13
N ASP A 34 7.29 1.45 3.07
CA ASP A 34 8.23 2.43 3.62
C ASP A 34 8.96 3.24 2.53
N SER A 35 8.56 3.10 1.28
CA SER A 35 9.13 3.83 0.14
C SER A 35 8.10 4.67 -0.61
N ILE A 36 8.56 5.72 -1.27
CA ILE A 36 7.73 6.53 -2.20
C ILE A 36 7.12 5.67 -3.30
N TYR A 37 7.78 4.57 -3.68
CA TYR A 37 7.30 3.69 -4.74
C TYR A 37 6.08 2.89 -4.31
N ASP A 38 5.97 2.52 -3.03
CA ASP A 38 4.82 1.79 -2.52
C ASP A 38 3.58 2.69 -2.52
N VAL A 39 3.75 3.97 -2.17
CA VAL A 39 2.68 4.98 -2.25
C VAL A 39 2.25 5.21 -3.70
N ARG A 40 3.19 5.43 -4.62
CA ARG A 40 2.90 5.68 -6.05
C ARG A 40 2.25 4.49 -6.73
N CYS A 41 2.60 3.27 -6.32
CA CYS A 41 2.10 2.04 -6.89
C CYS A 41 0.59 1.83 -6.65
N GLY A 42 0.04 2.37 -5.56
CA GLY A 42 -1.39 2.21 -5.26
C GLY A 42 -2.31 3.13 -6.04
N ALA A 43 -1.83 4.31 -6.44
CA ALA A 43 -2.66 5.34 -7.07
C ALA A 43 -3.33 4.90 -8.40
N PRO A 44 -2.63 4.26 -9.35
CA PRO A 44 -3.24 3.77 -10.60
C PRO A 44 -4.36 2.74 -10.39
N HIS A 45 -4.40 2.09 -9.22
CA HIS A 45 -5.33 1.01 -8.93
C HIS A 45 -6.45 1.41 -7.95
N SER A 46 -6.52 2.69 -7.57
CA SER A 46 -7.45 3.18 -6.53
C SER A 46 -7.34 2.42 -5.21
N ALA A 47 -6.16 1.85 -4.94
CA ALA A 47 -5.87 1.14 -3.71
C ALA A 47 -5.68 2.14 -2.56
N THR A 48 -6.04 1.74 -1.35
CA THR A 48 -5.68 2.49 -0.15
C THR A 48 -4.18 2.37 0.05
N THR A 49 -3.50 3.50 0.29
CA THR A 49 -2.04 3.56 0.45
C THR A 49 -1.68 3.98 1.86
N ILE A 50 -0.89 3.16 2.54
CA ILE A 50 -0.42 3.40 3.90
C ILE A 50 1.10 3.48 3.88
N ALA A 51 1.64 4.66 4.17
CA ALA A 51 3.08 4.86 4.31
C ALA A 51 3.52 4.69 5.76
N ILE A 52 4.58 3.93 6.01
CA ILE A 52 5.16 3.74 7.34
C ILE A 52 6.62 4.22 7.32
N ALA A 53 6.97 5.19 8.16
CA ALA A 53 8.33 5.72 8.27
C ALA A 53 9.28 4.82 9.08
N SER A 54 9.23 3.50 8.83
CA SER A 54 10.14 2.50 9.41
C SER A 54 11.42 2.30 8.59
N GLY A 55 11.48 2.92 7.40
CA GLY A 55 12.47 2.67 6.37
C GLY A 55 13.59 3.70 6.23
N LYS A 56 14.24 3.69 5.07
CA LYS A 56 15.26 4.68 4.67
C LYS A 56 14.67 5.98 4.12
N THR A 57 13.44 5.95 3.65
CA THR A 57 12.74 7.12 3.11
C THR A 57 12.35 8.02 4.28
N SER A 58 12.61 9.33 4.17
CA SER A 58 12.24 10.25 5.23
C SER A 58 10.72 10.37 5.35
N ALA A 59 10.24 10.66 6.56
CA ALA A 59 8.82 10.89 6.82
C ALA A 59 8.25 12.02 5.96
N GLU A 60 9.05 13.06 5.71
CA GLU A 60 8.68 14.20 4.88
C GLU A 60 8.48 13.77 3.42
N ALA A 61 9.39 12.96 2.89
CA ALA A 61 9.29 12.46 1.52
C ALA A 61 8.07 11.54 1.36
N LEU A 62 7.78 10.68 2.34
CA LEU A 62 6.58 9.83 2.34
C LEU A 62 5.29 10.65 2.38
N LYS A 63 5.21 11.66 3.26
CA LYS A 63 4.03 12.54 3.34
C LYS A 63 3.81 13.35 2.07
N ALA A 64 4.88 13.78 1.40
CA ALA A 64 4.80 14.54 0.15
C ALA A 64 4.16 13.74 -1.00
N GLU A 65 4.18 12.40 -0.94
CA GLU A 65 3.48 11.53 -1.90
C GLU A 65 1.96 11.45 -1.64
N ASN A 66 1.44 12.11 -0.59
CA ASN A 66 0.03 12.12 -0.20
C ASN A 66 -0.59 10.70 -0.06
N PRO A 67 -0.03 9.82 0.78
CA PRO A 67 -0.67 8.55 1.09
C PRO A 67 -2.02 8.77 1.79
N HIS A 68 -2.92 7.81 1.70
CA HIS A 68 -4.20 7.86 2.42
C HIS A 68 -3.97 7.90 3.93
N HIS A 69 -3.00 7.13 4.42
CA HIS A 69 -2.59 7.14 5.82
C HIS A 69 -1.06 7.17 5.94
N PHE A 70 -0.56 7.83 6.98
CA PHE A 70 0.85 7.86 7.32
C PHE A 70 1.03 7.47 8.79
N PHE A 71 2.00 6.59 9.06
CA PHE A 71 2.39 6.20 10.40
C PHE A 71 3.90 6.32 10.60
N ALA A 72 4.32 6.69 11.81
CA ALA A 72 5.74 6.73 12.15
C ALA A 72 6.31 5.32 12.40
N SER A 73 5.46 4.36 12.78
CA SER A 73 5.84 2.99 13.11
C SER A 73 4.72 2.02 12.71
N ALA A 74 5.08 0.77 12.42
CA ALA A 74 4.12 -0.32 12.21
C ALA A 74 3.47 -0.79 13.53
N GLU A 75 3.99 -0.34 14.68
CA GLU A 75 3.44 -0.64 16.02
C GLU A 75 2.29 0.31 16.41
N ASP A 76 1.97 1.30 15.56
CA ASP A 76 0.88 2.23 15.83
C ASP A 76 -0.45 1.48 15.92
N GLN A 77 -1.17 1.67 17.03
CA GLN A 77 -2.44 0.99 17.28
C GLN A 77 -3.53 1.37 16.27
N GLY A 78 -3.40 2.52 15.61
CA GLY A 78 -4.30 2.97 14.55
C GLY A 78 -4.07 2.28 13.20
N LEU A 79 -2.98 1.54 13.02
CA LEU A 79 -2.66 0.90 11.73
C LEU A 79 -3.73 -0.10 11.30
N LEU A 80 -4.23 -0.92 12.23
CA LEU A 80 -5.28 -1.90 11.92
C LEU A 80 -6.57 -1.22 11.47
N GLN A 81 -6.94 -0.10 12.10
CA GLN A 81 -8.13 0.66 11.70
C GLN A 81 -7.96 1.20 10.28
N ALA A 82 -6.81 1.77 9.95
CA ALA A 82 -6.51 2.27 8.61
C ALA A 82 -6.51 1.18 7.51
N ILE A 83 -6.27 -0.08 7.86
CA ILE A 83 -6.39 -1.21 6.93
C ILE A 83 -7.86 -1.58 6.66
N LEU A 84 -8.75 -1.30 7.61
CA LEU A 84 -10.17 -1.67 7.56
C LEU A 84 -11.09 -0.52 7.10
N ASP A 85 -10.56 0.71 6.98
CA ASP A 85 -11.24 1.91 6.48
C ASP A 85 -11.53 1.84 4.96
#